data_AF-A0A7W0F827-F1
#
_entry.id   AF-A0A7W0F827-F1
#
_cell.length_a   1.000
_cell.length_b   1.000
_cell.length_c   1.000
_cell.angle_alpha   90.00
_cell.angle_beta   90.00
_cell.angle_gamma   90.00
#
_symmetry.space_group_name_H-M   'P 1'
#
loop_
_entity.id
_entity.type
_entity.pdbx_description
1 polymer ?
#
loop_
_entity_poly.entity_id
_entity_poly.type
_entity_poly.pdbx_seq_one_letter_code
_entity_poly.pdbx_strand_id
1 'polypeptide(L)' 'MGKNPEKKSITMDDIQPLCPVCGRELDKGKITSEGGWNCKCGEFVPKRLAINPFEGCTHGLNCNCGRERRK' A
#
# COMPACT_ATOMS: atom_id res chain seq x y z
N MET A 1 -21.41 -0.47 -28.00
CA MET A 1 -20.79 -1.49 -27.13
C MET A 1 -19.63 -0.86 -26.37
N GLY A 2 -19.88 -0.31 -25.18
CA GLY A 2 -18.83 0.31 -24.36
C GLY A 2 -17.97 -0.79 -23.76
N LYS A 3 -16.66 -0.76 -24.05
CA LYS A 3 -15.69 -1.66 -23.42
C LYS A 3 -15.69 -1.36 -21.92
N ASN A 4 -16.27 -2.26 -21.13
CA ASN A 4 -16.17 -2.22 -19.69
C ASN A 4 -14.67 -2.34 -19.35
N PRO A 5 -14.04 -1.38 -18.65
CA PRO A 5 -12.65 -1.53 -18.27
C PRO A 5 -12.54 -2.78 -17.40
N GLU A 6 -11.70 -3.73 -17.83
CA GLU A 6 -11.42 -4.97 -17.13
C GLU A 6 -11.06 -4.60 -15.68
N LYS A 7 -11.93 -4.97 -14.74
CA LYS A 7 -11.69 -4.76 -13.31
C LYS A 7 -10.51 -5.64 -12.95
N LYS A 8 -9.30 -5.07 -13.01
CA LYS A 8 -8.09 -5.75 -12.57
C LYS A 8 -8.29 -6.09 -11.09
N SER A 9 -8.44 -7.38 -10.80
CA SER A 9 -8.60 -7.90 -9.45
C SER A 9 -7.34 -7.58 -8.67
N ILE A 10 -7.37 -6.52 -7.87
CA ILE A 10 -6.29 -6.21 -6.92
C ILE A 10 -6.32 -7.30 -5.86
N THR A 11 -5.18 -7.89 -5.53
CA THR A 11 -5.01 -8.85 -4.44
C THR A 11 -4.28 -8.20 -3.27
N MET A 12 -4.26 -8.85 -2.09
CA MET A 12 -3.53 -8.30 -0.94
C MET A 12 -2.02 -8.15 -1.21
N ASP A 13 -1.48 -8.97 -2.10
CA ASP A 13 -0.09 -8.90 -2.56
C ASP A 13 0.19 -7.68 -3.44
N ASP A 14 -0.82 -7.07 -4.06
CA ASP A 14 -0.68 -5.83 -4.84
C ASP A 14 -0.67 -4.56 -3.96
N ILE A 15 -1.06 -4.67 -2.67
CA ILE A 15 -1.17 -3.53 -1.77
C ILE A 15 0.22 -3.05 -1.36
N GLN A 16 0.55 -1.80 -1.66
CA GLN A 16 1.78 -1.19 -1.16
C GLN A 16 1.66 -0.88 0.34
N PRO A 17 2.62 -1.32 1.18
CA PRO A 17 2.63 -0.93 2.58
C PRO A 17 2.88 0.56 2.73
N LEU A 18 2.50 1.13 3.87
CA LEU A 18 2.73 2.53 4.20
C LEU A 18 3.91 2.70 5.15
N CYS A 19 4.61 3.82 4.99
CA CYS A 19 5.59 4.29 5.94
C CYS A 19 4.90 4.66 7.26
N PRO A 20 5.30 4.07 8.40
CA PRO A 20 4.70 4.41 9.70
C PRO A 20 4.97 5.85 10.14
N VAL A 21 6.00 6.49 9.60
CA VAL A 21 6.42 7.85 9.99
C VAL A 21 5.64 8.93 9.23
N CYS A 22 5.43 8.75 7.93
CA CYS A 22 4.84 9.80 7.08
C CYS A 22 3.58 9.36 6.31
N GLY A 23 3.14 8.11 6.45
CA GLY A 23 1.95 7.57 5.81
C GLY A 23 2.06 7.38 4.29
N ARG A 24 3.22 7.65 3.67
CA ARG A 24 3.43 7.45 2.23
C ARG A 24 3.55 5.98 1.87
N GLU A 25 3.07 5.63 0.69
CA GLU A 25 3.23 4.29 0.10
C GLU A 25 4.71 3.96 -0.12
N LEU A 26 5.07 2.73 0.24
CA LEU A 26 6.37 2.12 0.08
C LEU A 26 6.32 1.18 -1.12
N ASP A 27 7.21 1.41 -2.08
CA ASP A 27 7.24 0.61 -3.31
C ASP A 27 7.80 -0.78 -3.03
N LYS A 28 6.96 -1.82 -3.16
CA LYS A 28 7.38 -3.22 -2.95
C LYS A 28 8.56 -3.65 -3.85
N GLY A 29 8.71 -3.06 -5.03
CA GLY A 29 9.81 -3.33 -5.96
C GLY A 29 11.12 -2.63 -5.56
N LYS A 30 11.10 -1.73 -4.58
CA LYS A 30 12.28 -1.04 -4.04
C LYS A 30 12.63 -1.46 -2.61
N ILE A 31 12.38 -2.73 -2.28
CA ILE A 31 12.94 -3.32 -1.06
C ILE A 31 14.47 -3.28 -1.15
N THR A 32 15.11 -2.78 -0.10
CA THR A 32 16.56 -2.80 0.04
C THR A 32 17.03 -4.20 0.43
N SER A 33 18.29 -4.52 0.14
CA SER A 33 18.91 -5.81 0.55
C SER A 33 18.90 -6.03 2.07
N GLU A 34 18.71 -4.98 2.87
CA GLU A 34 18.59 -5.02 4.33
C GLU A 34 17.18 -5.41 4.81
N GLY A 35 16.25 -5.71 3.89
CA GLY A 35 14.90 -6.17 4.24
C GLY A 35 13.96 -5.04 4.68
N GLY A 36 14.04 -3.87 4.05
CA GLY A 36 13.18 -2.72 4.32
C GLY A 36 13.04 -1.78 3.13
N TRP A 37 12.62 -0.55 3.37
CA TRP A 37 12.46 0.50 2.37
C TRP A 37 13.12 1.79 2.83
N ASN A 38 13.85 2.44 1.92
CA ASN A 38 14.22 3.84 2.11
C ASN A 38 13.04 4.72 1.70
N CYS A 39 12.29 5.21 2.68
CA CYS A 39 11.15 6.07 2.41
C CYS A 39 11.62 7.43 1.89
N LYS A 40 10.81 8.07 1.04
CA LYS A 40 11.08 9.43 0.55
C LYS A 40 11.10 10.50 1.65
N CYS A 41 10.65 10.19 2.87
CA CYS A 41 10.80 11.09 4.02
C CYS A 41 12.22 11.06 4.62
N GLY A 42 13.11 10.20 4.12
CA GLY A 42 14.48 10.03 4.61
C GLY A 42 14.64 8.92 5.65
N GLU A 43 13.55 8.29 6.09
CA GLU A 43 13.58 7.23 7.09
C GLU A 43 13.71 5.84 6.46
N PHE A 44 14.53 4.99 7.09
CA PHE A 44 14.57 3.58 6.75
C PHE A 44 13.44 2.83 7.47
N VAL A 45 12.52 2.25 6.69
CA VAL A 45 11.38 1.49 7.20
C VAL A 45 11.66 -0.01 7.05
N PRO A 46 11.98 -0.74 8.12
CA PRO A 46 12.16 -2.18 8.04
C PRO A 46 10.83 -2.88 7.72
N LYS A 47 10.88 -4.03 7.03
CA LYS A 47 9.67 -4.74 6.55
C LYS A 47 8.63 -5.02 7.63
N ARG A 48 9.10 -5.30 8.85
CA ARG A 48 8.29 -5.57 10.05
C ARG A 48 7.57 -4.35 10.63
N LEU A 49 7.97 -3.13 10.29
CA LEU A 49 7.34 -1.88 10.76
C LEU A 49 6.48 -1.20 9.70
N ALA A 50 6.50 -1.70 8.46
CA ALA A 50 5.60 -1.25 7.43
C ALA A 50 4.15 -1.50 7.82
N ILE A 51 3.30 -0.51 7.59
CA ILE A 51 1.87 -0.60 7.91
C ILE A 51 1.15 -1.16 6.70
N ASN A 52 0.39 -2.24 6.87
CA ASN A 52 -0.58 -2.65 5.86
C ASN A 52 -1.87 -1.82 6.06
N PRO A 53 -2.25 -0.94 5.11
CA PRO A 53 -3.39 -0.06 5.28
C PRO A 53 -4.75 -0.77 5.40
N PHE A 54 -4.81 -2.07 5.11
CA PHE A 54 -6.03 -2.88 5.19
C PHE A 54 -5.94 -3.98 6.23
N GLU A 55 -4.85 -4.06 6.98
CA GLU A 55 -4.75 -5.00 8.11
C GLU A 55 -5.76 -4.61 9.19
N GLY A 56 -6.59 -5.57 9.60
CA GLY A 56 -7.71 -5.32 10.52
C GLY A 56 -8.98 -4.76 9.86
N CYS A 57 -8.98 -4.37 8.58
CA CYS A 57 -10.21 -4.06 7.86
C CYS A 57 -10.97 -5.35 7.52
N THR A 58 -12.15 -5.56 8.10
CA THR A 58 -13.06 -6.67 7.75
C THR A 58 -13.45 -6.69 6.28
N HIS A 59 -13.46 -5.51 5.64
CA HIS A 59 -13.74 -5.36 4.21
C HIS A 59 -12.50 -5.51 3.32
N GLY A 60 -11.30 -5.70 3.89
CA GLY A 60 -10.03 -5.85 3.18
C GLY A 60 -9.83 -4.75 2.15
N LEU A 61 -9.55 -5.13 0.90
CA LEU A 61 -9.40 -4.21 -0.24
C LEU A 61 -10.61 -3.33 -0.57
N ASN A 62 -11.80 -3.71 -0.09
CA ASN A 62 -13.03 -2.92 -0.23
C ASN A 62 -13.22 -1.91 0.91
N CYS A 63 -12.28 -1.84 1.86
CA CYS A 63 -12.29 -0.83 2.92
C CYS A 63 -12.13 0.55 2.28
N ASN A 64 -13.15 1.41 2.43
CA ASN A 64 -13.06 2.82 2.04
C ASN A 64 -12.60 3.71 3.21
N CYS A 65 -12.15 3.11 4.33
CA CYS A 65 -11.58 3.84 5.46
C CYS A 65 -10.31 4.56 4.99
N GLY A 66 -10.39 5.89 4.84
CA GLY A 66 -9.26 6.73 4.42
C GLY A 66 -9.00 6.83 2.91
N ARG A 67 -9.73 6.10 2.06
CA ARG A 67 -9.63 6.27 0.59
C ARG A 67 -10.54 7.42 0.17
N GLU A 68 -10.12 8.65 0.45
CA GLU A 68 -10.73 9.83 -0.16
C GLU A 68 -10.50 9.71 -1.67
N ARG A 69 -11.53 9.25 -2.39
CA ARG A 69 -11.52 9.23 -3.85
C ARG A 69 -11.54 10.69 -4.27
N ARG A 70 -10.36 11.26 -4.55
CA ARG A 70 -10.27 12.58 -5.18
C ARG A 70 -11.18 12.56 -6.40
N LYS A 71 -12.23 13.37 -6.35
CA LYS A 71 -13.13 13.65 -7.47
C LYS A 71 -12.40 14.50 -8.50
#